data_AF-A0A254UD86-F1
#
_entry.id   AF-A0A254UD86-F1
#
_cell.length_a   1.000
_cell.length_b   1.000
_cell.length_c   1.000
_cell.angle_alpha   90.00
_cell.angle_beta   90.00
_cell.angle_gamma   90.00
#
_symmetry.space_group_name_H-M   'P 1'
#
loop_
_entity.id
_entity.type
_entity.pdbx_description
1 polymer ?
#
loop_
_entity_poly.entity_id
_entity_poly.type
_entity_poly.pdbx_seq_one_letter_code
_entity_poly.pdbx_strand_id
1 'polypeptide(L)'
;MEAHIGSDNGPGLSAPTYGLPHLIDEKEEGKYPLLLVYLAEQTSAEQAYLAVRLQDFLGKENVTLTRWQPSPALLCRVALQGSYPDSQANIHATATLAYRAGWTRFLVADGLTQRQLHGNLRMGEDPLLSLVMVIVKPEPATLSPAGDFCVFAKRTTVDGSSEAEFLQKLRNVQPPKKSAMHNVQRDRYYDPGLTLYEPDRPPFTTDRASYLSHEERFNVAEALLTKYTPLPPELVGQVLTYLSGANEGPLGLPSWIHHSAQRLNIFLLFPATPPELHQIQTIFQDAIEDYRKIERSGVRSYTITFIPWEYHRARSRREIANLWEAYRLRAGDNSAPFNIYFLQQIPVTQNAHDLELGIVKYERGDMPNVARISLKNIIIDRGPWTEMMRRRGISAEHYMYSKKVEPELLYSPNQPFYTNPPRWLSAKKGQYTIPVFYLTNSFPTSDKDNIEREIRTIGEVEENHWGTKIACYVSWEGEADGTLDDVWKIFWEVFTYRGERDSQFPIFFIDAQSALDNTVLVVHPDHLWFDQSNHRALAMLQNVLYPSVRGLQYGRVPGREAHTVRANVSTGNMFFEEFTRPQRFPRPDWPCHGFTAAQV
;
A
#
# COMPACT_ATOMS: atom_id res chain seq x y z
N MET A 1 45.32 -37.74 26.86
CA MET A 1 44.14 -38.40 26.27
C MET A 1 42.97 -37.46 26.48
N GLU A 2 42.81 -36.50 25.58
CA GLU A 2 41.64 -35.64 25.47
C GLU A 2 41.08 -35.88 24.08
N ALA A 3 39.82 -36.32 24.02
CA ALA A 3 39.17 -36.70 22.79
C ALA A 3 38.67 -35.44 22.08
N HIS A 4 39.32 -35.11 20.96
CA HIS A 4 38.75 -34.26 19.92
C HIS A 4 37.53 -34.97 19.31
N ILE A 5 36.33 -34.54 19.70
CA ILE A 5 35.13 -34.81 18.91
C ILE A 5 35.09 -33.75 17.82
N GLY A 6 35.54 -34.15 16.63
CA GLY A 6 35.36 -33.38 15.41
C GLY A 6 33.87 -33.18 15.14
N SER A 7 33.44 -31.93 15.24
CA SER A 7 32.19 -31.46 14.63
C SER A 7 32.40 -31.47 13.12
N ASP A 8 32.04 -32.60 12.49
CA ASP A 8 31.90 -32.76 11.05
C ASP A 8 30.71 -31.92 10.56
N ASN A 9 30.86 -30.60 10.58
CA ASN A 9 30.02 -29.69 9.82
C ASN A 9 30.62 -29.64 8.42
N GLY A 10 30.14 -30.53 7.53
CA GLY A 10 30.38 -30.39 6.11
C GLY A 10 30.00 -28.97 5.63
N PRO A 11 30.59 -28.48 4.53
CA PRO A 11 30.25 -27.17 3.99
C PRO A 11 28.75 -27.16 3.71
N GLY A 12 27.99 -26.39 4.49
CA GLY A 12 26.56 -26.23 4.31
C GLY A 12 26.30 -25.83 2.86
N LEU A 13 25.44 -26.59 2.16
CA LEU A 13 24.97 -26.25 0.83
C LEU A 13 24.57 -24.78 0.81
N SER A 14 25.33 -23.95 0.09
CA SER A 14 25.01 -22.54 -0.07
C SER A 14 23.60 -22.42 -0.64
N ALA A 15 22.76 -21.60 -0.01
CA ALA A 15 21.39 -21.38 -0.46
C ALA A 15 21.36 -20.99 -1.97
N PRO A 16 20.37 -21.48 -2.74
CA PRO A 16 20.37 -21.28 -4.19
C PRO A 16 20.25 -19.81 -4.57
N THR A 17 21.00 -19.42 -5.60
CA THR A 17 20.99 -18.09 -6.24
C THR A 17 20.21 -18.06 -7.56
N TYR A 18 19.71 -19.21 -8.02
CA TYR A 18 18.90 -19.39 -9.22
C TYR A 18 19.44 -18.69 -10.48
N GLY A 19 20.75 -18.79 -10.69
CA GLY A 19 21.40 -18.23 -11.88
C GLY A 19 21.69 -16.73 -11.81
N LEU A 20 21.50 -16.09 -10.65
CA LEU A 20 22.05 -14.75 -10.40
C LEU A 20 23.59 -14.85 -10.39
N PRO A 21 24.31 -14.05 -11.22
CA PRO A 21 25.77 -14.11 -11.28
C PRO A 21 26.41 -13.77 -9.93
N HIS A 22 27.32 -14.61 -9.45
CA HIS A 22 28.07 -14.33 -8.23
C HIS A 22 28.94 -13.09 -8.40
N LEU A 23 29.07 -12.30 -7.32
CA LEU A 23 30.05 -11.23 -7.28
C LEU A 23 31.43 -11.87 -7.40
N ILE A 24 32.07 -11.67 -8.55
CA ILE A 24 33.46 -12.07 -8.75
C ILE A 24 34.31 -11.06 -7.96
N ASP A 25 35.13 -11.56 -7.05
CA ASP A 25 36.03 -10.79 -6.18
C ASP A 25 37.22 -10.20 -6.98
N GLU A 26 36.94 -9.59 -8.14
CA GLU A 26 37.92 -8.79 -8.88
C GLU A 26 38.04 -7.45 -8.17
N LYS A 27 38.84 -7.43 -7.10
CA LYS A 27 39.43 -6.20 -6.57
C LYS A 27 40.46 -5.67 -7.57
N GLU A 28 40.02 -5.31 -8.78
CA GLU A 28 40.81 -4.43 -9.62
C GLU A 28 40.73 -3.02 -9.00
N GLU A 29 41.87 -2.50 -8.54
CA GLU A 29 41.97 -1.14 -8.00
C GLU A 29 41.39 -0.14 -9.01
N GLY A 30 40.30 0.53 -8.61
CA GLY A 30 39.64 1.54 -9.43
C GLY A 30 38.32 1.11 -10.09
N LYS A 31 37.99 -0.19 -10.15
CA LYS A 31 36.70 -0.65 -10.70
C LYS A 31 35.67 -0.94 -9.62
N TYR A 32 34.45 -0.49 -9.86
CA TYR A 32 33.30 -0.69 -8.98
C TYR A 32 32.33 -1.69 -9.62
N PRO A 33 32.23 -2.94 -9.11
CA PRO A 33 31.26 -3.90 -9.62
C PRO A 33 29.86 -3.47 -9.21
N LEU A 34 28.94 -3.43 -10.18
CA LEU A 34 27.57 -2.99 -9.99
C LEU A 34 26.60 -3.97 -10.64
N LEU A 35 25.67 -4.51 -9.84
CA LEU A 35 24.56 -5.30 -10.34
C LEU A 35 23.39 -4.38 -10.70
N LEU A 36 22.84 -4.57 -11.90
CA LEU A 36 21.61 -3.96 -12.38
C LEU A 36 20.57 -5.04 -12.63
N VAL A 37 19.50 -4.99 -11.85
CA VAL A 37 18.36 -5.90 -11.93
C VAL A 37 17.23 -5.25 -12.71
N TYR A 38 16.65 -5.97 -13.66
CA TYR A 38 15.47 -5.54 -14.40
C TYR A 38 14.23 -6.28 -13.87
N LEU A 39 13.34 -5.57 -13.16
CA LEU A 39 12.06 -6.14 -12.69
C LEU A 39 10.87 -5.71 -13.55
N ALA A 40 10.95 -4.56 -14.23
CA ALA A 40 9.99 -4.24 -15.27
C ALA A 40 10.28 -5.05 -16.54
N GLU A 41 9.22 -5.39 -17.30
CA GLU A 41 9.36 -5.99 -18.62
C GLU A 41 10.04 -4.99 -19.55
N GLN A 42 11.32 -5.19 -19.85
CA GLN A 42 12.07 -4.34 -20.77
C GLN A 42 12.58 -5.15 -21.96
N THR A 43 12.54 -4.54 -23.15
CA THR A 43 13.14 -5.15 -24.34
C THR A 43 14.67 -5.20 -24.22
N SER A 44 15.32 -6.12 -24.94
CA SER A 44 16.80 -6.19 -24.93
C SER A 44 17.47 -4.87 -25.37
N ALA A 45 16.79 -4.09 -26.23
CA ALA A 45 17.25 -2.77 -26.66
C ALA A 45 17.17 -1.74 -25.52
N GLU A 46 16.07 -1.71 -24.76
CA GLU A 46 15.91 -0.85 -23.59
C GLU A 46 16.94 -1.17 -22.51
N GLN A 47 17.17 -2.46 -22.24
CA GLN A 47 18.17 -2.90 -21.26
C GLN A 47 19.57 -2.46 -21.68
N ALA A 48 19.91 -2.61 -22.97
CA ALA A 48 21.18 -2.16 -23.51
C ALA A 48 21.33 -0.63 -23.44
N TYR A 49 20.28 0.12 -23.78
CA TYR A 49 20.29 1.58 -23.70
C TYR A 49 20.49 2.08 -22.27
N LEU A 50 19.75 1.52 -21.30
CA LEU A 50 19.92 1.86 -19.88
C LEU A 50 21.34 1.54 -19.38
N ALA A 51 21.88 0.39 -19.77
CA ALA A 51 23.22 -0.04 -19.41
C ALA A 51 24.29 0.92 -19.96
N VAL A 52 24.22 1.26 -21.25
CA VAL A 52 25.14 2.21 -21.89
C VAL A 52 25.06 3.58 -21.20
N ARG A 53 23.84 4.06 -20.94
CA ARG A 53 23.62 5.35 -20.28
C ARG A 53 24.20 5.40 -18.87
N LEU A 54 24.07 4.32 -18.10
CA LEU A 54 24.67 4.19 -16.78
C LEU A 54 26.20 4.12 -16.83
N GLN A 55 26.75 3.39 -17.80
CA GLN A 55 28.19 3.31 -18.00
C GLN A 55 28.79 4.65 -18.45
N ASP A 56 28.08 5.39 -19.31
CA ASP A 56 28.48 6.74 -19.73
C ASP A 56 28.43 7.71 -18.54
N PHE A 57 27.41 7.61 -17.69
CA PHE A 57 27.27 8.44 -16.49
C PHE A 57 28.32 8.14 -15.40
N LEU A 58 28.63 6.87 -15.16
CA LEU A 58 29.54 6.43 -14.10
C LEU A 58 31.01 6.31 -14.55
N GLY A 59 31.29 6.59 -15.82
CA GLY A 59 32.59 6.37 -16.45
C GLY A 59 32.83 4.89 -16.79
N LYS A 60 32.90 4.59 -18.10
CA LYS A 60 33.08 3.22 -18.64
C LYS A 60 34.27 2.47 -18.05
N GLU A 61 35.32 3.18 -17.66
CA GLU A 61 36.55 2.61 -17.13
C GLU A 61 36.45 2.26 -15.63
N ASN A 62 35.49 2.87 -14.91
CA ASN A 62 35.37 2.80 -13.46
C ASN A 62 34.30 1.80 -12.96
N VAL A 63 33.43 1.28 -13.84
CA VAL A 63 32.30 0.43 -13.43
C VAL A 63 32.18 -0.84 -14.27
N THR A 64 32.17 -1.99 -13.58
CA THR A 64 31.84 -3.28 -14.18
C THR A 64 30.36 -3.57 -13.96
N LEU A 65 29.54 -3.43 -15.00
CA LEU A 65 28.10 -3.59 -14.92
C LEU A 65 27.66 -5.04 -15.20
N THR A 66 27.15 -5.72 -14.18
CA THR A 66 26.50 -7.02 -14.29
C THR A 66 25.00 -6.84 -14.44
N ARG A 67 24.42 -7.44 -15.47
CA ARG A 67 22.98 -7.34 -15.78
C ARG A 67 22.27 -8.64 -15.41
N TRP A 68 21.11 -8.54 -14.79
CA TRP A 68 20.29 -9.70 -14.48
C TRP A 68 18.79 -9.39 -14.58
N GLN A 69 18.05 -10.32 -15.18
CA GLN A 69 16.59 -10.25 -15.26
C GLN A 69 16.05 -11.60 -14.76
N PRO A 70 15.39 -11.64 -13.59
CA PRO A 70 14.75 -12.86 -13.13
C PRO A 70 13.63 -13.25 -14.10
N SER A 71 13.50 -14.55 -14.37
CA SER A 71 12.38 -15.05 -15.17
C SER A 71 11.07 -14.99 -14.36
N PRO A 72 9.90 -14.88 -15.02
CA PRO A 72 8.61 -14.92 -14.31
C PRO A 72 8.45 -16.18 -13.44
N ALA A 73 8.93 -17.34 -13.93
CA ALA A 73 8.92 -18.59 -13.18
C ALA A 73 9.78 -18.52 -11.91
N LEU A 74 10.94 -17.84 -11.97
CA LEU A 74 11.76 -17.62 -10.79
C LEU A 74 11.05 -16.71 -9.79
N LEU A 75 10.46 -15.59 -10.24
CA LEU A 75 9.71 -14.69 -9.37
C LEU A 75 8.57 -15.42 -8.66
N CYS A 76 7.77 -16.23 -9.38
CA CYS A 76 6.74 -17.09 -8.78
C CYS A 76 7.27 -18.03 -7.69
N ARG A 77 8.48 -18.57 -7.87
CA ARG A 77 9.10 -19.46 -6.89
C ARG A 77 9.53 -18.71 -5.62
N VAL A 78 10.03 -17.48 -5.73
CA VAL A 78 10.66 -16.77 -4.58
C VAL A 78 9.75 -15.76 -3.89
N ALA A 79 8.67 -15.32 -4.54
CA ALA A 79 7.70 -14.41 -3.96
C ALA A 79 6.29 -14.63 -4.52
N LEU A 80 5.28 -14.30 -3.72
CA LEU A 80 3.89 -14.22 -4.18
C LEU A 80 3.75 -13.08 -5.21
N GLN A 81 3.20 -13.39 -6.38
CA GLN A 81 3.10 -12.47 -7.51
C GLN A 81 1.79 -11.69 -7.50
N GLY A 82 1.89 -10.37 -7.60
CA GLY A 82 0.77 -9.47 -7.84
C GLY A 82 0.74 -8.94 -9.27
N SER A 83 -0.01 -7.85 -9.49
CA SER A 83 -0.10 -7.19 -10.80
C SER A 83 1.19 -6.49 -11.25
N TYR A 84 2.15 -6.32 -10.35
CA TYR A 84 3.37 -5.55 -10.57
C TYR A 84 4.61 -6.44 -10.38
N PRO A 85 5.40 -6.69 -11.45
CA PRO A 85 6.61 -7.50 -11.34
C PRO A 85 7.73 -6.77 -10.58
N ASP A 86 7.68 -5.45 -10.51
CA ASP A 86 8.55 -4.56 -9.74
C ASP A 86 8.01 -4.25 -8.34
N SER A 87 7.16 -5.13 -7.80
CA SER A 87 6.65 -5.01 -6.45
C SER A 87 7.74 -5.01 -5.37
N GLN A 88 7.45 -4.41 -4.22
CA GLN A 88 8.34 -4.41 -3.07
C GLN A 88 8.71 -5.84 -2.60
N ALA A 89 7.78 -6.79 -2.72
CA ALA A 89 8.03 -8.21 -2.47
C ALA A 89 9.11 -8.78 -3.39
N ASN A 90 9.03 -8.50 -4.69
CA ASN A 90 10.01 -8.96 -5.67
C ASN A 90 11.38 -8.27 -5.50
N ILE A 91 11.39 -6.99 -5.09
CA ILE A 91 12.63 -6.28 -4.75
C ILE A 91 13.30 -6.92 -3.53
N HIS A 92 12.53 -7.25 -2.48
CA HIS A 92 13.05 -7.93 -1.29
C HIS A 92 13.57 -9.34 -1.60
N ALA A 93 12.80 -10.14 -2.34
CA ALA A 93 13.21 -11.48 -2.74
C ALA A 93 14.50 -11.44 -3.59
N THR A 94 14.57 -10.50 -4.54
CA THR A 94 15.79 -10.27 -5.34
C THR A 94 16.96 -9.82 -4.49
N ALA A 95 16.74 -8.94 -3.50
CA ALA A 95 17.79 -8.54 -2.57
C ALA A 95 18.35 -9.71 -1.78
N THR A 96 17.48 -10.66 -1.39
CA THR A 96 17.87 -11.89 -0.72
C THR A 96 18.74 -12.76 -1.63
N LEU A 97 18.35 -12.96 -2.89
CA LEU A 97 19.13 -13.71 -3.87
C LEU A 97 20.48 -13.04 -4.18
N ALA A 98 20.48 -11.72 -4.34
CA ALA A 98 21.67 -10.92 -4.57
C ALA A 98 22.65 -11.09 -3.41
N TYR A 99 22.15 -11.05 -2.16
CA TYR A 99 22.95 -11.26 -0.96
C TYR A 99 23.56 -12.68 -0.88
N ARG A 100 22.78 -13.72 -1.21
CA ARG A 100 23.29 -15.10 -1.34
C ARG A 100 24.44 -15.22 -2.36
N ALA A 101 24.41 -14.38 -3.39
CA ALA A 101 25.44 -14.33 -4.43
C ALA A 101 26.61 -13.37 -4.13
N GLY A 102 26.63 -12.73 -2.94
CA GLY A 102 27.68 -11.83 -2.50
C GLY A 102 27.43 -10.33 -2.75
N TRP A 103 26.31 -9.97 -3.39
CA TRP A 103 25.96 -8.57 -3.65
C TRP A 103 25.29 -7.93 -2.43
N THR A 104 25.88 -6.87 -1.91
CA THR A 104 25.32 -6.08 -0.79
C THR A 104 24.72 -4.75 -1.23
N ARG A 105 24.95 -4.35 -2.49
CA ARG A 105 24.48 -3.10 -3.08
C ARG A 105 24.23 -3.30 -4.56
N PHE A 106 23.09 -2.87 -5.05
CA PHE A 106 22.72 -3.00 -6.46
C PHE A 106 21.63 -1.99 -6.85
N LEU A 107 21.36 -1.88 -8.14
CA LEU A 107 20.30 -1.04 -8.70
C LEU A 107 19.18 -1.92 -9.26
N VAL A 108 17.95 -1.43 -9.15
CA VAL A 108 16.77 -2.02 -9.79
C VAL A 108 16.16 -1.02 -10.76
N ALA A 109 15.96 -1.48 -12.00
CA ALA A 109 15.15 -0.82 -13.01
C ALA A 109 13.70 -1.34 -12.92
N ASP A 110 12.78 -0.41 -12.69
CA ASP A 110 11.37 -0.70 -12.43
C ASP A 110 10.43 -0.02 -13.43
N GLY A 111 9.12 -0.11 -13.20
CA GLY A 111 8.12 0.38 -14.13
C GLY A 111 8.19 1.90 -14.33
N LEU A 112 8.66 2.66 -13.34
CA LEU A 112 8.88 4.10 -13.50
C LEU A 112 10.13 4.37 -14.34
N THR A 113 11.22 3.64 -14.11
CA THR A 113 12.41 3.71 -14.99
C THR A 113 12.02 3.45 -16.44
N GLN A 114 11.20 2.44 -16.71
CA GLN A 114 10.73 2.13 -18.06
C GLN A 114 9.92 3.28 -18.68
N ARG A 115 8.96 3.85 -17.94
CA ARG A 115 8.16 4.99 -18.42
C ARG A 115 9.03 6.20 -18.74
N GLN A 116 10.04 6.47 -17.92
CA GLN A 116 11.01 7.55 -18.14
C GLN A 116 11.84 7.31 -19.41
N LEU A 117 12.27 6.07 -19.67
CA LEU A 117 12.99 5.73 -20.89
C LEU A 117 12.14 5.90 -22.16
N HIS A 118 10.83 5.62 -22.07
CA HIS A 118 9.91 5.77 -23.20
C HIS A 118 9.31 7.16 -23.35
N GLY A 119 9.50 8.06 -22.38
CA GLY A 119 8.78 9.34 -22.33
C GLY A 119 7.28 9.19 -22.07
N ASN A 120 6.83 8.01 -21.62
CA ASN A 120 5.43 7.69 -21.35
C ASN A 120 5.05 8.00 -19.89
N LEU A 121 5.38 9.21 -19.44
CA LEU A 121 5.19 9.65 -18.06
C LEU A 121 3.73 9.91 -17.75
N ARG A 122 3.30 9.54 -16.54
CA ARG A 122 2.00 9.97 -16.01
C ARG A 122 2.08 11.41 -15.51
N MET A 123 0.92 12.05 -15.38
CA MET A 123 0.81 13.39 -14.82
C MET A 123 1.46 13.47 -13.44
N GLY A 124 2.39 14.40 -13.28
CA GLY A 124 3.14 14.62 -12.04
C GLY A 124 4.37 13.74 -11.84
N GLU A 125 4.66 12.79 -12.74
CA GLU A 125 5.92 12.04 -12.69
C GLU A 125 7.11 12.91 -13.13
N ASP A 126 8.27 12.67 -12.50
CA ASP A 126 9.52 13.35 -12.83
C ASP A 126 10.12 12.75 -14.12
N PRO A 127 10.47 13.57 -15.14
CA PRO A 127 11.09 13.08 -16.37
C PRO A 127 12.53 12.60 -16.20
N LEU A 128 13.22 12.93 -15.11
CA LEU A 128 14.60 12.53 -14.89
C LEU A 128 14.72 11.02 -14.69
N LEU A 129 15.62 10.36 -15.41
CA LEU A 129 15.84 8.93 -15.28
C LEU A 129 16.20 8.56 -13.84
N SER A 130 15.43 7.65 -13.26
CA SER A 130 15.53 7.22 -11.88
C SER A 130 15.57 5.71 -11.73
N LEU A 131 16.22 5.24 -10.68
CA LEU A 131 16.44 3.83 -10.34
C LEU A 131 16.24 3.62 -8.85
N VAL A 132 15.96 2.39 -8.42
CA VAL A 132 15.93 2.04 -6.99
C VAL A 132 17.32 1.54 -6.58
N MET A 133 17.96 2.24 -5.65
CA MET A 133 19.15 1.76 -4.94
C MET A 133 18.72 0.79 -3.85
N VAL A 134 19.24 -0.43 -3.89
CA VAL A 134 18.99 -1.46 -2.87
C VAL A 134 20.28 -1.78 -2.15
N ILE A 135 20.20 -1.81 -0.82
CA ILE A 135 21.31 -2.13 0.07
C ILE A 135 20.88 -3.23 1.01
N VAL A 136 21.73 -4.25 1.10
CA VAL A 136 21.57 -5.38 2.00
C VAL A 136 22.67 -5.31 3.05
N LYS A 137 22.28 -5.23 4.32
CA LYS A 137 23.23 -5.18 5.44
C LYS A 137 23.01 -6.39 6.35
N PRO A 138 24.08 -7.10 6.76
CA PRO A 138 23.95 -8.04 7.87
C PRO A 138 23.56 -7.26 9.12
N GLU A 139 22.68 -7.83 9.93
CA GLU A 139 22.47 -7.29 11.27
C GLU A 139 23.74 -7.47 12.11
N PRO A 140 24.06 -6.52 13.00
CA PRO A 140 25.18 -6.69 13.93
C PRO A 140 25.07 -8.04 14.65
N ALA A 141 26.18 -8.76 14.79
CA ALA A 141 26.21 -10.07 15.46
C ALA A 141 25.70 -10.03 16.93
N THR A 142 25.67 -8.84 17.54
CA THR A 142 25.08 -8.58 18.85
C THR A 142 23.55 -8.61 18.87
N LEU A 143 22.91 -8.39 17.72
CA LEU A 143 21.46 -8.40 17.52
C LEU A 143 20.98 -9.70 16.87
N SER A 144 21.79 -10.32 16.01
CA SER A 144 21.46 -11.62 15.41
C SER A 144 22.68 -12.53 15.23
N PRO A 145 22.80 -13.60 16.04
CA PRO A 145 23.76 -14.67 15.83
C PRO A 145 23.44 -15.57 14.63
N ALA A 146 22.23 -15.45 14.06
CA ALA A 146 21.65 -16.38 13.08
C ALA A 146 21.90 -15.98 11.61
N GLY A 147 22.63 -14.89 11.35
CA GLY A 147 22.87 -14.39 10.00
C GLY A 147 21.69 -13.60 9.42
N ASP A 148 20.92 -12.92 10.28
CA ASP A 148 19.84 -12.05 9.83
C ASP A 148 20.39 -10.84 9.07
N PHE A 149 19.55 -10.26 8.22
CA PHE A 149 19.91 -9.12 7.40
C PHE A 149 18.73 -8.15 7.25
N CYS A 150 19.04 -6.95 6.81
CA CYS A 150 18.09 -5.87 6.58
C CYS A 150 18.22 -5.39 5.12
N VAL A 151 17.09 -5.24 4.44
CA VAL A 151 17.01 -4.66 3.11
C VAL A 151 16.55 -3.21 3.23
N PHE A 152 17.33 -2.29 2.69
CA PHE A 152 16.93 -0.90 2.56
C PHE A 152 16.91 -0.51 1.08
N ALA A 153 15.81 0.08 0.63
CA ALA A 153 15.63 0.56 -0.72
C ALA A 153 15.36 2.06 -0.74
N LYS A 154 15.91 2.78 -1.72
CA LYS A 154 15.69 4.21 -1.91
C LYS A 154 15.80 4.59 -3.38
N ARG A 155 14.91 5.46 -3.88
CA ARG A 155 15.05 5.97 -5.25
C ARG A 155 16.18 6.99 -5.37
N THR A 156 16.88 6.91 -6.49
CA THR A 156 17.90 7.88 -6.91
C THR A 156 17.66 8.33 -8.35
N THR A 157 18.12 9.51 -8.69
CA THR A 157 18.11 10.05 -10.07
C THR A 157 19.51 10.00 -10.67
N VAL A 158 19.58 9.64 -11.95
CA VAL A 158 20.81 9.66 -12.76
C VAL A 158 20.99 11.06 -13.35
N ASP A 159 19.97 11.59 -14.03
CA ASP A 159 20.02 12.84 -14.81
C ASP A 159 20.03 14.15 -13.97
N GLY A 160 20.42 14.10 -12.69
CA GLY A 160 20.39 15.27 -11.80
C GLY A 160 21.37 15.21 -10.62
N SER A 161 22.31 14.26 -10.65
CA SER A 161 23.37 14.16 -9.65
C SER A 161 24.73 14.07 -10.35
N SER A 162 25.80 14.51 -9.69
CA SER A 162 27.16 14.25 -10.19
C SER A 162 27.54 12.79 -9.97
N GLU A 163 28.44 12.24 -10.79
CA GLU A 163 28.99 10.89 -10.61
C GLU A 163 29.46 10.66 -9.16
N ALA A 164 30.24 11.61 -8.62
CA ALA A 164 30.78 11.55 -7.26
C ALA A 164 29.66 11.50 -6.22
N GLU A 165 28.60 12.29 -6.38
CA GLU A 165 27.44 12.30 -5.48
C GLU A 165 26.67 10.99 -5.57
N PHE A 166 26.47 10.43 -6.76
CA PHE A 166 25.79 9.16 -6.97
C PHE A 166 26.53 7.99 -6.31
N LEU A 167 27.85 7.89 -6.56
CA LEU A 167 28.68 6.85 -5.95
C LEU A 167 28.77 7.03 -4.43
N GLN A 168 28.83 8.27 -3.94
CA GLN A 168 28.79 8.55 -2.50
C GLN A 168 27.45 8.10 -1.89
N LYS A 169 26.32 8.38 -2.54
CA LYS A 169 25.00 7.87 -2.13
C LYS A 169 25.02 6.35 -2.11
N LEU A 170 25.42 5.68 -3.18
CA LEU A 170 25.43 4.21 -3.24
C LEU A 170 26.29 3.57 -2.12
N ARG A 171 27.44 4.18 -1.79
CA ARG A 171 28.32 3.71 -0.70
C ARG A 171 27.73 3.94 0.69
N ASN A 172 27.14 5.12 0.92
CA ASN A 172 26.76 5.63 2.23
C ASN A 172 25.25 5.68 2.48
N VAL A 173 24.43 5.09 1.63
CA VAL A 173 22.98 5.04 1.87
C VAL A 173 22.73 4.27 3.17
N GLN A 174 22.13 4.99 4.10
CA GLN A 174 21.71 4.51 5.41
C GLN A 174 20.22 4.81 5.57
N PRO A 175 19.48 3.96 6.28
CA PRO A 175 18.13 4.31 6.67
C PRO A 175 18.17 5.64 7.45
N PRO A 176 17.21 6.55 7.23
CA PRO A 176 17.12 7.79 8.00
C PRO A 176 17.08 7.49 9.50
N LYS A 177 17.59 8.41 10.33
CA LYS A 177 17.55 8.27 11.79
C LYS A 177 16.10 8.01 12.22
N LYS A 178 15.90 7.03 13.11
CA LYS A 178 14.58 6.46 13.45
C LYS A 178 13.56 7.47 14.00
N SER A 179 14.01 8.51 14.71
CA SER A 179 13.16 9.65 15.11
C SER A 179 12.67 10.50 13.94
N ALA A 180 13.42 10.50 12.84
CA ALA A 180 13.06 11.12 11.60
C ALA A 180 11.98 10.29 10.88
N MET A 181 11.95 8.95 10.90
CA MET A 181 10.84 8.20 10.27
C MET A 181 9.44 8.50 10.86
N HIS A 182 9.36 8.90 12.12
CA HIS A 182 8.09 9.34 12.73
C HIS A 182 7.66 10.77 12.35
N ASN A 183 8.61 11.61 11.91
CA ASN A 183 8.39 13.05 11.63
C ASN A 183 8.61 13.44 10.16
N VAL A 184 9.39 12.65 9.42
CA VAL A 184 9.69 12.73 7.99
C VAL A 184 8.52 12.06 7.30
N GLN A 185 7.41 12.77 7.42
CA GLN A 185 6.31 12.81 6.51
C GLN A 185 5.84 11.44 6.04
N ARG A 186 4.71 11.06 6.63
CA ARG A 186 3.66 10.15 6.14
C ARG A 186 3.10 10.55 4.76
N ASP A 187 3.92 11.24 3.97
CA ASP A 187 3.64 11.76 2.66
C ASP A 187 4.11 10.75 1.63
N ARG A 188 3.16 10.06 1.01
CA ARG A 188 3.39 9.11 -0.10
C ARG A 188 4.18 9.67 -1.29
N TYR A 189 4.38 10.99 -1.35
CA TYR A 189 5.14 11.69 -2.39
C TYR A 189 6.58 12.03 -1.97
N TYR A 190 6.93 11.89 -0.69
CA TYR A 190 8.29 12.05 -0.20
C TYR A 190 8.91 10.65 -0.06
N ASP A 191 9.98 10.36 -0.80
CA ASP A 191 10.70 9.07 -0.74
C ASP A 191 12.03 9.22 0.04
N PRO A 192 12.03 9.10 1.37
CA PRO A 192 13.27 9.06 2.14
C PRO A 192 14.04 7.74 1.95
N GLY A 193 13.46 6.76 1.25
CA GLY A 193 13.80 5.35 1.28
C GLY A 193 13.05 4.60 2.40
N LEU A 194 12.98 3.28 2.24
CA LEU A 194 12.20 2.37 3.08
C LEU A 194 12.99 1.10 3.39
N THR A 195 12.87 0.62 4.63
CA THR A 195 13.26 -0.74 4.99
C THR A 195 12.22 -1.73 4.48
N LEU A 196 12.64 -2.67 3.63
CA LEU A 196 11.80 -3.74 3.11
C LEU A 196 11.93 -4.96 4.02
N TYR A 197 10.80 -5.58 4.32
CA TYR A 197 10.71 -6.79 5.13
C TYR A 197 10.15 -7.94 4.31
N GLU A 198 10.46 -9.16 4.72
CA GLU A 198 9.83 -10.33 4.10
C GLU A 198 8.30 -10.31 4.32
N PRO A 199 7.49 -10.25 3.24
CA PRO A 199 6.04 -10.06 3.34
C PRO A 199 5.30 -11.20 4.04
N ASP A 200 5.83 -12.41 3.91
CA ASP A 200 5.16 -13.64 4.33
C ASP A 200 5.60 -14.11 5.73
N ARG A 201 6.41 -13.30 6.41
CA ARG A 201 6.74 -13.46 7.83
C ARG A 201 5.83 -12.62 8.73
N PRO A 202 5.66 -13.00 10.01
CA PRO A 202 4.98 -12.16 10.99
C PRO A 202 5.69 -10.80 11.17
N PRO A 203 4.97 -9.74 11.58
CA PRO A 203 5.61 -8.47 11.92
C PRO A 203 6.56 -8.65 13.12
N PHE A 204 7.55 -7.78 13.24
CA PHE A 204 8.56 -7.80 14.31
C PHE A 204 9.47 -9.03 14.31
N THR A 205 9.56 -9.76 13.20
CA THR A 205 10.56 -10.82 12.99
C THR A 205 11.61 -10.38 12.01
N THR A 206 12.84 -10.85 12.22
CA THR A 206 13.99 -10.64 11.33
C THR A 206 13.94 -11.52 10.09
N ASP A 207 14.58 -11.05 9.02
CA ASP A 207 14.68 -11.75 7.73
C ASP A 207 15.91 -12.66 7.70
N ARG A 208 15.80 -13.80 7.01
CA ARG A 208 16.86 -14.81 6.93
C ARG A 208 17.36 -14.99 5.50
N ALA A 209 18.68 -14.94 5.32
CA ALA A 209 19.28 -15.07 3.99
C ALA A 209 19.19 -16.49 3.43
N SER A 210 19.06 -17.50 4.29
CA SER A 210 19.14 -18.92 3.90
C SER A 210 17.94 -19.41 3.09
N TYR A 211 16.74 -18.90 3.34
CA TYR A 211 15.52 -19.26 2.62
C TYR A 211 14.46 -18.17 2.79
N LEU A 212 13.69 -17.94 1.73
CA LEU A 212 12.46 -17.15 1.79
C LEU A 212 11.31 -18.08 2.24
N SER A 213 10.42 -17.62 3.10
CA SER A 213 9.21 -18.33 3.53
C SER A 213 8.27 -18.66 2.36
N HIS A 214 8.22 -17.84 1.30
CA HIS A 214 7.51 -18.22 0.08
C HIS A 214 8.23 -19.35 -0.67
N GLU A 215 9.54 -19.21 -0.89
CA GLU A 215 10.39 -20.21 -1.53
C GLU A 215 10.30 -21.57 -0.82
N GLU A 216 10.32 -21.60 0.50
CA GLU A 216 10.17 -22.83 1.30
C GLU A 216 8.81 -23.49 1.05
N ARG A 217 7.72 -22.71 1.12
CA ARG A 217 6.36 -23.22 0.86
C ARG A 217 6.20 -23.71 -0.57
N PHE A 218 6.78 -22.99 -1.53
CA PHE A 218 6.77 -23.37 -2.95
C PHE A 218 7.46 -24.71 -3.15
N ASN A 219 8.69 -24.87 -2.62
CA ASN A 219 9.47 -26.10 -2.76
C ASN A 219 8.78 -27.30 -2.08
N VAL A 220 8.15 -27.09 -0.91
CA VAL A 220 7.36 -28.14 -0.24
C VAL A 220 6.14 -28.52 -1.08
N ALA A 221 5.40 -27.54 -1.60
CA ALA A 221 4.23 -27.80 -2.45
C ALA A 221 4.62 -28.54 -3.73
N GLU A 222 5.70 -28.13 -4.38
CA GLU A 222 6.26 -28.78 -5.57
C GLU A 222 6.63 -30.24 -5.28
N ALA A 223 7.36 -30.49 -4.19
CA ALA A 223 7.74 -31.84 -3.78
C ALA A 223 6.52 -32.72 -3.47
N LEU A 224 5.52 -32.17 -2.77
CA LEU A 224 4.29 -32.91 -2.44
C LEU A 224 3.48 -33.25 -3.68
N LEU A 225 3.27 -32.28 -4.58
CA LEU A 225 2.54 -32.50 -5.83
C LEU A 225 3.25 -33.54 -6.70
N THR A 226 4.56 -33.38 -6.89
CA THR A 226 5.36 -34.31 -7.72
C THR A 226 5.37 -35.73 -7.15
N LYS A 227 5.40 -35.90 -5.83
CA LYS A 227 5.51 -37.21 -5.19
C LYS A 227 4.16 -37.91 -4.99
N TYR A 228 3.12 -37.18 -4.66
CA TYR A 228 1.85 -37.74 -4.18
C TYR A 228 0.69 -37.56 -5.17
N THR A 229 0.90 -36.90 -6.31
CA THR A 229 -0.14 -36.77 -7.34
C THR A 229 0.33 -37.37 -8.66
N PRO A 230 -0.57 -37.98 -9.47
CA PRO A 230 -0.24 -38.47 -10.80
C PRO A 230 -0.18 -37.35 -11.85
N LEU A 231 0.09 -36.10 -11.45
CA LEU A 231 0.10 -34.96 -12.36
C LEU A 231 1.40 -34.92 -13.16
N PRO A 232 1.35 -34.69 -14.49
CA PRO A 232 2.53 -34.35 -15.28
C PRO A 232 3.25 -33.11 -14.71
N PRO A 233 4.58 -33.01 -14.83
CA PRO A 233 5.37 -31.87 -14.34
C PRO A 233 4.85 -30.51 -14.82
N GLU A 234 4.33 -30.46 -16.04
CA GLU A 234 3.76 -29.24 -16.63
C GLU A 234 2.52 -28.78 -15.87
N LEU A 235 1.65 -29.71 -15.45
CA LEU A 235 0.47 -29.40 -14.64
C LEU A 235 0.86 -29.01 -13.21
N VAL A 236 1.90 -29.64 -12.64
CA VAL A 236 2.46 -29.22 -11.34
C VAL A 236 2.93 -27.77 -11.42
N GLY A 237 3.67 -27.39 -12.47
CA GLY A 237 4.11 -26.02 -12.70
C GLY A 237 2.95 -25.02 -12.84
N GLN A 238 1.88 -25.39 -13.54
CA GLN A 238 0.68 -24.55 -13.67
C GLN A 238 -0.03 -24.35 -12.32
N VAL A 239 -0.19 -25.43 -11.54
CA VAL A 239 -0.80 -25.36 -10.20
C VAL A 239 0.02 -24.46 -9.28
N LEU A 240 1.34 -24.63 -9.26
CA LEU A 240 2.23 -23.80 -8.44
C LEU A 240 2.20 -22.33 -8.85
N THR A 241 2.14 -22.05 -10.15
CA THR A 241 2.00 -20.69 -10.67
C THR A 241 0.68 -20.07 -10.21
N TYR A 242 -0.42 -20.83 -10.28
CA TYR A 242 -1.72 -20.39 -9.79
C TYR A 242 -1.73 -20.12 -8.28
N LEU A 243 -1.11 -20.99 -7.48
CA LEU A 243 -0.95 -20.82 -6.03
C LEU A 243 -0.04 -19.65 -5.65
N SER A 244 0.87 -19.27 -6.56
CA SER A 244 1.78 -18.14 -6.38
C SER A 244 1.17 -16.81 -6.84
N GLY A 245 -0.05 -16.82 -7.38
CA GLY A 245 -0.80 -15.60 -7.67
C GLY A 245 -1.45 -15.04 -6.41
N ALA A 246 -1.31 -13.73 -6.18
CA ALA A 246 -2.05 -12.99 -5.17
C ALA A 246 -3.53 -12.83 -5.59
N ASN A 247 -4.23 -13.96 -5.70
CA ASN A 247 -5.61 -14.05 -6.18
C ASN A 247 -6.63 -13.78 -5.05
N GLU A 248 -6.18 -13.73 -3.80
CA GLU A 248 -7.05 -13.50 -2.65
C GLU A 248 -7.24 -12.00 -2.43
N GLY A 249 -8.48 -11.53 -2.65
CA GLY A 249 -8.92 -10.20 -2.25
C GLY A 249 -8.98 -10.04 -0.72
N PRO A 250 -9.41 -8.87 -0.23
CA PRO A 250 -9.60 -8.65 1.20
C PRO A 250 -10.53 -9.73 1.76
N LEU A 251 -10.16 -10.32 2.90
CA LEU A 251 -10.96 -11.33 3.56
C LEU A 251 -12.35 -10.77 3.92
N GLY A 252 -13.40 -11.53 3.62
CA GLY A 252 -14.75 -11.20 4.05
C GLY A 252 -14.89 -11.38 5.57
N LEU A 253 -14.75 -10.29 6.34
CA LEU A 253 -14.91 -10.35 7.79
C LEU A 253 -16.39 -10.63 8.17
N PRO A 254 -16.67 -11.58 9.07
CA PRO A 254 -18.03 -11.91 9.51
C PRO A 254 -18.83 -10.71 10.01
N SER A 255 -20.12 -10.62 9.65
CA SER A 255 -20.99 -9.45 9.89
C SER A 255 -21.12 -9.00 11.35
N TRP A 256 -20.79 -9.85 12.33
CA TRP A 256 -20.80 -9.48 13.74
C TRP A 256 -19.53 -8.71 14.18
N ILE A 257 -18.44 -8.77 13.41
CA ILE A 257 -17.23 -7.97 13.63
C ILE A 257 -17.48 -6.55 13.12
N HIS A 258 -17.71 -5.62 14.04
CA HIS A 258 -17.89 -4.21 13.71
C HIS A 258 -17.15 -3.33 14.72
N HIS A 259 -16.85 -2.11 14.28
CA HIS A 259 -16.21 -1.10 15.12
C HIS A 259 -17.27 -0.34 15.94
N SER A 260 -16.98 -0.12 17.23
CA SER A 260 -17.79 0.69 18.13
C SER A 260 -16.89 1.34 19.17
N ALA A 261 -17.20 2.57 19.57
CA ALA A 261 -16.46 3.27 20.62
C ALA A 261 -16.44 2.52 21.98
N GLN A 262 -17.35 1.58 22.18
CA GLN A 262 -17.46 0.76 23.39
C GLN A 262 -16.91 -0.67 23.21
N ARG A 263 -16.43 -1.06 22.02
CA ARG A 263 -15.89 -2.39 21.76
C ARG A 263 -14.44 -2.34 21.34
N LEU A 264 -13.62 -3.18 21.97
CA LEU A 264 -12.22 -3.37 21.59
C LEU A 264 -12.07 -4.77 20.97
N ASN A 265 -11.91 -4.82 19.66
CA ASN A 265 -11.64 -6.07 18.94
C ASN A 265 -10.13 -6.35 18.95
N ILE A 266 -9.73 -7.54 19.43
CA ILE A 266 -8.34 -8.01 19.44
C ILE A 266 -8.25 -9.28 18.58
N PHE A 267 -7.50 -9.23 17.49
CA PHE A 267 -7.33 -10.33 16.55
C PHE A 267 -6.22 -11.28 17.01
N LEU A 268 -6.50 -12.58 17.03
CA LEU A 268 -5.50 -13.60 17.36
C LEU A 268 -4.80 -14.05 16.07
N LEU A 269 -3.50 -13.79 15.93
CA LEU A 269 -2.72 -14.20 14.76
C LEU A 269 -2.21 -15.66 14.86
N PHE A 270 -2.84 -16.46 15.73
CA PHE A 270 -2.54 -17.85 15.98
C PHE A 270 -3.83 -18.62 16.31
N PRO A 271 -3.95 -19.89 15.91
CA PRO A 271 -5.07 -20.72 16.33
C PRO A 271 -5.01 -20.91 17.85
N ALA A 272 -6.15 -20.71 18.51
CA ALA A 272 -6.28 -20.85 19.95
C ALA A 272 -7.42 -21.81 20.28
N THR A 273 -7.13 -22.78 21.14
CA THR A 273 -8.14 -23.70 21.67
C THR A 273 -9.10 -22.96 22.62
N PRO A 274 -10.32 -23.48 22.88
CA PRO A 274 -11.25 -22.85 23.83
C PRO A 274 -10.65 -22.59 25.24
N PRO A 275 -9.85 -23.50 25.83
CA PRO A 275 -9.16 -23.23 27.09
C PRO A 275 -8.14 -22.08 27.01
N GLU A 276 -7.35 -22.02 25.94
CA GLU A 276 -6.38 -20.92 25.73
C GLU A 276 -7.11 -19.58 25.54
N LEU A 277 -8.21 -19.56 24.80
CA LEU A 277 -9.04 -18.37 24.65
C LEU A 277 -9.60 -17.89 25.99
N HIS A 278 -10.09 -18.81 26.82
CA HIS A 278 -10.56 -18.50 28.17
C HIS A 278 -9.42 -17.94 29.04
N GLN A 279 -8.23 -18.54 28.97
CA GLN A 279 -7.04 -18.04 29.68
C GLN A 279 -6.68 -16.61 29.24
N ILE A 280 -6.66 -16.32 27.94
CA ILE A 280 -6.38 -14.98 27.40
C ILE A 280 -7.42 -13.98 27.92
N GLN A 281 -8.71 -14.35 27.91
CA GLN A 281 -9.78 -13.50 28.43
C GLN A 281 -9.57 -13.16 29.90
N THR A 282 -9.27 -14.16 30.74
CA THR A 282 -9.01 -13.96 32.16
C THR A 282 -7.80 -13.05 32.39
N ILE A 283 -6.69 -13.28 31.68
CA ILE A 283 -5.48 -12.44 31.79
C ILE A 283 -5.80 -10.96 31.52
N PHE A 284 -6.56 -10.67 30.46
CA PHE A 284 -6.91 -9.29 30.12
C PHE A 284 -7.90 -8.68 31.11
N GLN A 285 -8.88 -9.45 31.59
CA GLN A 285 -9.84 -9.00 32.59
C GLN A 285 -9.14 -8.66 33.91
N ASP A 286 -8.29 -9.55 34.41
CA ASP A 286 -7.52 -9.34 35.65
C ASP A 286 -6.61 -8.10 35.52
N ALA A 287 -5.89 -7.98 34.41
CA ALA A 287 -5.01 -6.84 34.13
C ALA A 287 -5.77 -5.50 34.15
N ILE A 288 -6.99 -5.47 33.60
CA ILE A 288 -7.82 -4.26 33.55
C ILE A 288 -8.41 -3.94 34.92
N GLU A 289 -8.90 -4.93 35.64
CA GLU A 289 -9.46 -4.75 36.98
C GLU A 289 -8.40 -4.29 37.97
N ASP A 290 -7.20 -4.86 37.91
CA ASP A 290 -6.07 -4.41 38.73
C ASP A 290 -5.65 -2.98 38.37
N TYR A 291 -5.64 -2.64 37.08
CA TYR A 291 -5.38 -1.27 36.66
C TYR A 291 -6.45 -0.28 37.17
N ARG A 292 -7.73 -0.66 37.12
CA ARG A 292 -8.85 0.15 37.63
C ARG A 292 -8.76 0.41 39.13
N LYS A 293 -8.24 -0.53 39.92
CA LYS A 293 -8.02 -0.34 41.37
C LYS A 293 -6.94 0.72 41.65
N ILE A 294 -5.95 0.83 40.78
CA ILE A 294 -4.77 1.70 40.98
C ILE A 294 -5.01 3.10 40.41
N GLU A 295 -5.72 3.23 39.30
CA GLU A 295 -5.83 4.48 38.54
C GLU A 295 -7.02 5.35 38.99
N ARG A 296 -6.76 6.63 39.29
CA ARG A 296 -7.82 7.61 39.62
C ARG A 296 -8.41 8.31 38.39
N SER A 297 -7.73 8.22 37.24
CA SER A 297 -8.19 8.77 35.97
C SER A 297 -9.11 7.78 35.23
N GLY A 298 -10.03 8.30 34.41
CA GLY A 298 -11.08 7.51 33.76
C GLY A 298 -10.54 6.37 32.89
N VAL A 299 -10.74 5.12 33.34
CA VAL A 299 -10.55 3.92 32.51
C VAL A 299 -11.78 3.76 31.63
N ARG A 300 -11.59 3.65 30.32
CA ARG A 300 -12.71 3.43 29.39
C ARG A 300 -13.37 2.09 29.67
N SER A 301 -14.70 2.06 29.61
CA SER A 301 -15.46 0.81 29.65
C SER A 301 -15.53 0.24 28.25
N TYR A 302 -14.65 -0.72 27.95
CA TYR A 302 -14.68 -1.48 26.70
C TYR A 302 -15.23 -2.88 26.96
N THR A 303 -16.07 -3.37 26.04
CA THR A 303 -16.27 -4.81 25.85
C THR A 303 -15.14 -5.33 24.98
N ILE A 304 -14.23 -6.12 25.56
CA ILE A 304 -13.15 -6.76 24.81
C ILE A 304 -13.69 -8.00 24.12
N THR A 305 -13.45 -8.08 22.81
CA THR A 305 -13.80 -9.24 21.99
C THR A 305 -12.53 -9.76 21.35
N PHE A 306 -12.18 -11.01 21.63
CA PHE A 306 -11.11 -11.71 20.93
C PHE A 306 -11.67 -12.33 19.66
N ILE A 307 -11.06 -12.02 18.53
CA ILE A 307 -11.44 -12.56 17.23
C ILE A 307 -10.52 -13.75 16.94
N PRO A 308 -11.07 -14.99 16.89
CA PRO A 308 -10.27 -16.18 16.61
C PRO A 308 -9.66 -16.18 15.21
N TRP A 309 -8.49 -16.80 15.09
CA TRP A 309 -7.72 -16.86 13.85
C TRP A 309 -8.50 -17.45 12.68
N GLU A 310 -9.38 -18.41 12.92
CA GLU A 310 -10.12 -19.14 11.89
C GLU A 310 -11.03 -18.22 11.04
N TYR A 311 -11.44 -17.07 11.58
CA TYR A 311 -12.31 -16.11 10.90
C TYR A 311 -11.57 -15.15 9.97
N HIS A 312 -10.25 -15.03 10.09
CA HIS A 312 -9.47 -14.07 9.30
C HIS A 312 -8.16 -14.62 8.75
N ARG A 313 -7.61 -15.70 9.31
CA ARG A 313 -6.40 -16.43 8.90
C ARG A 313 -5.10 -15.61 8.81
N ALA A 314 -5.13 -14.32 9.11
CA ALA A 314 -3.95 -13.46 9.08
C ALA A 314 -2.87 -13.86 10.10
N ARG A 315 -1.62 -13.95 9.62
CA ARG A 315 -0.42 -14.25 10.42
C ARG A 315 0.83 -13.46 9.97
N SER A 316 0.94 -13.19 8.67
CA SER A 316 2.05 -12.48 8.03
C SER A 316 1.79 -10.98 7.86
N ARG A 317 2.83 -10.19 7.57
CA ARG A 317 2.70 -8.75 7.25
C ARG A 317 1.70 -8.52 6.12
N ARG A 318 1.77 -9.34 5.07
CA ARG A 318 0.85 -9.29 3.92
C ARG A 318 -0.60 -9.53 4.33
N GLU A 319 -0.87 -10.58 5.10
CA GLU A 319 -2.25 -10.90 5.50
C GLU A 319 -2.79 -9.89 6.52
N ILE A 320 -1.93 -9.30 7.36
CA ILE A 320 -2.31 -8.21 8.26
C ILE A 320 -2.70 -6.96 7.46
N ALA A 321 -1.98 -6.64 6.38
CA ALA A 321 -2.36 -5.54 5.48
C ALA A 321 -3.75 -5.80 4.85
N ASN A 322 -4.00 -7.02 4.37
CA ASN A 322 -5.30 -7.40 3.81
C ASN A 322 -6.43 -7.34 4.87
N LEU A 323 -6.15 -7.81 6.09
CA LEU A 323 -7.09 -7.74 7.22
C LEU A 323 -7.41 -6.28 7.57
N TRP A 324 -6.40 -5.41 7.59
CA TRP A 324 -6.56 -3.99 7.83
C TRP A 324 -7.44 -3.31 6.77
N GLU A 325 -7.19 -3.57 5.49
CA GLU A 325 -8.02 -3.04 4.42
C GLU A 325 -9.47 -3.52 4.50
N ALA A 326 -9.69 -4.82 4.75
CA ALA A 326 -11.02 -5.39 4.93
C ALA A 326 -11.78 -4.73 6.10
N TYR A 327 -11.10 -4.52 7.22
CA TYR A 327 -11.68 -3.87 8.40
C TYR A 327 -11.99 -2.39 8.15
N ARG A 328 -11.09 -1.66 7.48
CA ARG A 328 -11.25 -0.25 7.11
C ARG A 328 -12.46 -0.02 6.21
N LEU A 329 -12.56 -0.78 5.12
CA LEU A 329 -13.66 -0.68 4.15
C LEU A 329 -15.03 -0.87 4.82
N ARG A 330 -15.06 -1.73 5.84
CA ARG A 330 -16.29 -2.05 6.55
C ARG A 330 -16.69 -1.03 7.61
N ALA A 331 -15.73 -0.48 8.35
CA ALA A 331 -16.01 0.48 9.40
C ALA A 331 -16.42 1.86 8.86
N GLY A 332 -16.11 2.17 7.59
CA GLY A 332 -16.51 3.39 6.92
C GLY A 332 -15.77 4.64 7.43
N ASP A 333 -15.48 5.57 6.52
CA ASP A 333 -14.57 6.72 6.69
C ASP A 333 -14.96 7.76 7.76
N ASN A 334 -16.14 7.63 8.35
CA ASN A 334 -16.69 8.55 9.34
C ASN A 334 -16.38 8.17 10.80
N SER A 335 -15.75 7.01 11.05
CA SER A 335 -15.31 6.62 12.38
C SER A 335 -13.79 6.83 12.57
N ALA A 336 -13.42 7.55 13.64
CA ALA A 336 -12.05 7.82 14.05
C ALA A 336 -11.21 6.51 14.22
N PRO A 337 -9.86 6.60 14.26
CA PRO A 337 -8.93 5.76 13.52
C PRO A 337 -9.19 4.24 13.61
N PHE A 338 -9.15 3.57 12.45
CA PHE A 338 -9.29 2.13 12.26
C PHE A 338 -8.09 1.35 12.81
N ASN A 339 -7.91 1.39 14.12
CA ASN A 339 -6.87 0.62 14.75
C ASN A 339 -7.29 -0.85 14.79
N ILE A 340 -6.46 -1.72 14.25
CA ILE A 340 -6.55 -3.15 14.51
C ILE A 340 -5.57 -3.47 15.63
N TYR A 341 -6.07 -4.10 16.68
CA TYR A 341 -5.23 -4.65 17.75
C TYR A 341 -5.08 -6.14 17.54
N PHE A 342 -3.88 -6.69 17.78
CA PHE A 342 -3.64 -8.11 17.58
C PHE A 342 -2.64 -8.71 18.56
N LEU A 343 -2.73 -10.03 18.74
CA LEU A 343 -1.79 -10.83 19.51
C LEU A 343 -1.08 -11.84 18.61
N GLN A 344 0.24 -11.92 18.73
CA GLN A 344 1.06 -12.87 17.97
C GLN A 344 1.24 -14.21 18.70
N GLN A 345 1.03 -14.22 20.01
CA GLN A 345 1.16 -15.38 20.89
C GLN A 345 0.34 -15.16 22.15
N ILE A 346 0.15 -16.23 22.93
CA ILE A 346 -0.49 -16.15 24.25
C ILE A 346 0.36 -15.27 25.17
N PRO A 347 -0.23 -14.27 25.86
CA PRO A 347 0.51 -13.44 26.81
C PRO A 347 1.10 -14.27 27.95
N VAL A 348 2.35 -13.95 28.31
CA VAL A 348 3.05 -14.59 29.45
C VAL A 348 2.97 -13.76 30.73
N THR A 349 2.42 -12.55 30.67
CA THR A 349 2.28 -11.62 31.79
C THR A 349 0.82 -11.31 32.05
N GLN A 350 0.51 -11.07 33.33
CA GLN A 350 -0.81 -10.64 33.81
C GLN A 350 -0.87 -9.13 34.11
N ASN A 351 0.27 -8.41 34.01
CA ASN A 351 0.33 -6.98 34.31
C ASN A 351 -0.01 -6.13 33.07
N ALA A 352 -0.97 -5.20 33.20
CA ALA A 352 -1.38 -4.29 32.12
C ALA A 352 -0.26 -3.38 31.56
N HIS A 353 0.80 -3.13 32.32
CA HIS A 353 1.97 -2.37 31.85
C HIS A 353 2.85 -3.17 30.90
N ASP A 354 3.01 -4.46 31.16
CA ASP A 354 3.88 -5.36 30.40
C ASP A 354 3.14 -6.09 29.29
N LEU A 355 1.80 -6.14 29.37
CA LEU A 355 0.96 -6.71 28.33
C LEU A 355 0.96 -5.78 27.11
N GLU A 356 1.69 -6.20 26.08
CA GLU A 356 1.80 -5.49 24.80
C GLU A 356 0.98 -6.19 23.71
N LEU A 357 0.30 -5.38 22.92
CA LEU A 357 -0.42 -5.79 21.72
C LEU A 357 0.27 -5.21 20.50
N GLY A 358 0.19 -5.93 19.39
CA GLY A 358 0.40 -5.33 18.09
C GLY A 358 -0.75 -4.39 17.75
N ILE A 359 -0.44 -3.27 17.11
CA ILE A 359 -1.42 -2.34 16.58
C ILE A 359 -1.08 -2.01 15.13
N VAL A 360 -2.05 -2.15 14.24
CA VAL A 360 -2.01 -1.46 12.95
C VAL A 360 -2.70 -0.13 13.18
N LYS A 361 -1.95 0.97 13.06
CA LYS A 361 -2.50 2.32 13.17
C LYS A 361 -2.58 2.94 11.79
N TYR A 362 -3.68 3.64 11.54
CA TYR A 362 -3.85 4.52 10.40
C TYR A 362 -4.38 5.86 10.88
N GLU A 363 -3.69 6.93 10.52
CA GLU A 363 -4.22 8.29 10.61
C GLU A 363 -4.57 8.78 9.21
N ARG A 364 -5.62 9.60 9.10
CA ARG A 364 -6.13 10.00 7.80
C ARG A 364 -5.07 10.80 7.03
N GLY A 365 -4.78 10.36 5.81
CA GLY A 365 -3.78 11.00 4.95
C GLY A 365 -2.38 10.43 5.13
N ASP A 366 -2.22 9.45 6.03
CA ASP A 366 -0.95 8.83 6.36
C ASP A 366 -0.89 7.37 5.90
N MET A 367 0.31 6.79 5.89
CA MET A 367 0.48 5.36 5.60
C MET A 367 0.24 4.53 6.87
N PRO A 368 -0.45 3.38 6.80
CA PRO A 368 -0.62 2.51 7.95
C PRO A 368 0.74 1.96 8.41
N ASN A 369 0.88 1.79 9.72
CA ASN A 369 2.09 1.23 10.32
C ASN A 369 1.74 0.22 11.41
N VAL A 370 2.62 -0.76 11.59
CA VAL A 370 2.53 -1.77 12.63
C VAL A 370 3.44 -1.37 13.78
N ALA A 371 2.90 -1.29 14.99
CA ALA A 371 3.67 -0.97 16.19
C ALA A 371 3.27 -1.88 17.36
N ARG A 372 3.97 -1.77 18.48
CA ARG A 372 3.52 -2.33 19.76
C ARG A 372 2.97 -1.25 20.67
N ILE A 373 1.93 -1.57 21.42
CA ILE A 373 1.29 -0.68 22.39
C ILE A 373 0.92 -1.48 23.64
N SER A 374 1.10 -0.90 24.82
CA SER A 374 0.68 -1.55 26.07
C SER A 374 -0.84 -1.48 26.25
N LEU A 375 -1.41 -2.47 26.91
CA LEU A 375 -2.84 -2.51 27.25
C LEU A 375 -3.26 -1.23 28.01
N LYS A 376 -2.42 -0.79 28.96
CA LYS A 376 -2.57 0.50 29.65
C LYS A 376 -2.82 1.67 28.69
N ASN A 377 -2.02 1.80 27.64
CA ASN A 377 -2.13 2.93 26.71
C ASN A 377 -3.39 2.86 25.82
N ILE A 378 -4.04 1.70 25.72
CA ILE A 378 -5.29 1.50 24.99
C ILE A 378 -6.51 1.87 25.86
N ILE A 379 -6.50 1.46 27.13
CA ILE A 379 -7.68 1.55 28.00
C ILE A 379 -7.86 2.89 28.72
N ILE A 380 -6.83 3.73 28.81
CA ILE A 380 -6.92 5.06 29.45
C ILE A 380 -7.65 6.03 28.52
N ASP A 381 -8.60 6.80 29.08
CA ASP A 381 -9.18 7.91 28.34
C ASP A 381 -8.22 9.10 28.26
N ARG A 382 -7.54 9.24 27.12
CA ARG A 382 -6.62 10.35 26.83
C ARG A 382 -7.21 11.39 25.89
N GLY A 383 -8.52 11.39 25.66
CA GLY A 383 -9.19 12.36 24.76
C GLY A 383 -8.71 13.80 24.97
N PRO A 384 -8.77 14.34 26.20
CA PRO A 384 -8.36 15.72 26.51
C PRO A 384 -6.86 15.99 26.29
N TRP A 385 -5.99 15.03 26.65
CA TRP A 385 -4.54 15.18 26.50
C TRP A 385 -4.09 15.09 25.04
N THR A 386 -4.70 14.20 24.27
CA THR A 386 -4.43 14.03 22.83
C THR A 386 -4.89 15.25 22.05
N GLU A 387 -6.07 15.80 22.39
CA GLU A 387 -6.57 17.07 21.85
C GLU A 387 -5.62 18.23 22.16
N MET A 388 -5.15 18.34 23.40
CA MET A 388 -4.20 19.37 23.82
C MET A 388 -2.86 19.27 23.06
N MET A 389 -2.31 18.06 22.90
CA MET A 389 -1.07 17.86 22.15
C MET A 389 -1.24 18.22 20.67
N ARG A 390 -2.37 17.84 20.06
CA ARG A 390 -2.70 18.21 18.68
C ARG A 390 -2.77 19.72 18.49
N ARG A 391 -3.40 20.45 19.41
CA ARG A 391 -3.45 21.93 19.39
C ARG A 391 -2.07 22.58 19.50
N ARG A 392 -1.09 21.90 20.10
CA ARG A 392 0.30 22.37 20.20
C ARG A 392 1.17 21.96 19.01
N GLY A 393 0.61 21.31 17.99
CA GLY A 393 1.37 20.79 16.85
C GLY A 393 2.34 19.65 17.22
N ILE A 394 2.18 19.06 18.41
CA ILE A 394 3.01 17.94 18.86
C ILE A 394 2.23 16.66 18.60
N SER A 395 2.84 15.74 17.86
CA SER A 395 2.28 14.39 17.77
C SER A 395 2.36 13.72 19.15
N ALA A 396 1.20 13.42 19.73
CA ALA A 396 1.05 12.66 20.98
C ALA A 396 1.67 11.25 20.91
N GLU A 397 2.00 10.79 19.71
CA GLU A 397 2.31 9.41 19.36
C GLU A 397 3.68 8.93 19.81
N HIS A 398 4.66 9.84 19.94
CA HIS A 398 5.98 9.49 20.48
C HIS A 398 5.90 8.89 21.90
N TYR A 399 4.80 9.15 22.60
CA TYR A 399 4.58 8.72 23.98
C TYR A 399 3.65 7.51 24.12
N MET A 400 3.11 6.97 23.01
CA MET A 400 2.09 5.92 23.06
C MET A 400 2.62 4.53 22.72
N TYR A 401 3.59 4.42 21.80
CA TYR A 401 4.14 3.12 21.41
C TYR A 401 5.15 2.58 22.41
N SER A 402 5.24 1.26 22.46
CA SER A 402 6.34 0.60 23.13
C SER A 402 7.66 0.99 22.46
N LYS A 403 8.67 1.28 23.28
CA LYS A 403 10.04 1.52 22.82
C LYS A 403 10.83 0.21 22.71
N LYS A 404 10.22 -0.95 23.00
CA LYS A 404 10.87 -2.26 22.96
C LYS A 404 11.07 -2.77 21.54
N VAL A 405 10.19 -2.38 20.61
CA VAL A 405 10.22 -2.81 19.21
C VAL A 405 9.94 -1.62 18.32
N GLU A 406 10.62 -1.56 17.19
CA GLU A 406 10.46 -0.48 16.24
C GLU A 406 9.19 -0.66 15.40
N PRO A 407 8.45 0.43 15.16
CA PRO A 407 7.33 0.38 14.24
C PRO A 407 7.79 0.09 12.81
N GLU A 408 7.05 -0.78 12.14
CA GLU A 408 7.25 -1.14 10.73
C GLU A 408 6.21 -0.42 9.88
N LEU A 409 6.58 0.09 8.71
CA LEU A 409 5.62 0.64 7.77
C LEU A 409 4.88 -0.50 7.07
N LEU A 410 3.55 -0.47 7.10
CA LEU A 410 2.71 -1.51 6.50
C LEU A 410 2.37 -1.14 5.06
N TYR A 411 3.38 -1.16 4.17
CA TYR A 411 3.12 -1.03 2.74
C TYR A 411 2.50 -2.31 2.19
N SER A 412 1.60 -2.18 1.21
CA SER A 412 1.17 -3.35 0.45
C SER A 412 2.40 -3.90 -0.29
N PRO A 413 2.85 -5.13 0.02
CA PRO A 413 4.07 -5.69 -0.56
C PRO A 413 3.95 -5.95 -2.06
N ASN A 414 2.72 -5.94 -2.59
CA ASN A 414 2.40 -6.12 -4.01
C ASN A 414 2.47 -4.83 -4.83
N GLN A 415 2.58 -3.66 -4.18
CA GLN A 415 2.68 -2.39 -4.88
C GLN A 415 4.14 -2.15 -5.32
N PRO A 416 4.34 -1.39 -6.42
CA PRO A 416 5.68 -0.98 -6.83
C PRO A 416 6.32 -0.08 -5.75
N PHE A 417 7.63 0.12 -5.88
CA PHE A 417 8.39 0.95 -4.93
C PHE A 417 8.11 2.46 -5.10
N TYR A 418 7.77 2.91 -6.31
CA TYR A 418 7.43 4.33 -6.58
C TYR A 418 5.96 4.66 -6.27
N THR A 419 5.67 5.95 -6.11
CA THR A 419 4.30 6.46 -5.98
C THR A 419 3.50 6.12 -7.24
N ASN A 420 2.60 5.13 -7.13
CA ASN A 420 1.80 4.63 -8.24
C ASN A 420 0.30 4.91 -8.00
N PRO A 421 -0.15 6.19 -8.06
CA PRO A 421 -1.56 6.47 -7.94
C PRO A 421 -2.30 5.97 -9.20
N PRO A 422 -3.62 5.72 -9.10
CA PRO A 422 -4.47 5.48 -10.27
C PRO A 422 -4.33 6.57 -11.33
N ARG A 423 -4.62 6.21 -12.59
CA ARG A 423 -4.39 7.09 -13.76
C ARG A 423 -5.15 8.43 -13.68
N TRP A 424 -6.25 8.49 -12.93
CA TRP A 424 -7.03 9.72 -12.72
C TRP A 424 -6.47 10.64 -11.61
N LEU A 425 -5.30 10.35 -11.05
CA LEU A 425 -4.65 11.16 -10.01
C LEU A 425 -3.22 11.51 -10.37
N SER A 426 -2.79 12.72 -9.98
CA SER A 426 -1.40 13.14 -10.15
C SER A 426 -0.44 12.37 -9.24
N ALA A 427 0.70 11.97 -9.81
CA ALA A 427 1.87 11.45 -9.11
C ALA A 427 2.65 12.53 -8.35
N LYS A 428 2.23 13.80 -8.40
CA LYS A 428 2.81 14.91 -7.64
C LYS A 428 1.85 15.44 -6.57
N LYS A 429 2.38 15.68 -5.37
CA LYS A 429 1.61 16.29 -4.27
C LYS A 429 1.23 17.74 -4.58
N GLY A 430 0.05 18.14 -4.13
CA GLY A 430 -0.38 19.54 -4.13
C GLY A 430 -0.66 20.12 -5.51
N GLN A 431 -0.54 19.30 -6.56
CA GLN A 431 -0.95 19.69 -7.90
C GLN A 431 -2.48 19.62 -7.97
N TYR A 432 -3.11 20.76 -8.26
CA TYR A 432 -4.55 20.83 -8.44
C TYR A 432 -4.93 20.23 -9.80
N THR A 433 -5.53 19.05 -9.78
CA THR A 433 -5.91 18.30 -11.00
C THR A 433 -7.36 17.82 -10.91
N ILE A 434 -8.06 17.77 -12.04
CA ILE A 434 -9.37 17.12 -12.14
C ILE A 434 -9.25 15.74 -12.82
N PRO A 435 -10.00 14.73 -12.36
CA PRO A 435 -10.08 13.43 -13.02
C PRO A 435 -11.07 13.50 -14.20
N VAL A 436 -10.64 13.11 -15.39
CA VAL A 436 -11.45 13.11 -16.61
C VAL A 436 -11.38 11.76 -17.30
N PHE A 437 -12.52 11.10 -17.48
CA PHE A 437 -12.61 9.76 -18.04
C PHE A 437 -13.25 9.80 -19.43
N TYR A 438 -12.63 9.17 -20.42
CA TYR A 438 -13.27 8.94 -21.70
C TYR A 438 -14.28 7.78 -21.58
N LEU A 439 -15.42 7.92 -22.24
CA LEU A 439 -16.44 6.86 -22.37
C LEU A 439 -16.56 6.35 -23.81
N THR A 440 -15.62 6.67 -24.69
CA THR A 440 -15.67 6.18 -26.07
C THR A 440 -14.30 6.25 -26.72
N ASN A 441 -14.03 5.30 -27.60
CA ASN A 441 -12.82 5.21 -28.43
C ASN A 441 -13.05 5.73 -29.85
N SER A 442 -14.29 6.07 -30.20
CA SER A 442 -14.73 6.48 -31.55
C SER A 442 -14.40 7.95 -31.88
N PHE A 443 -13.63 8.61 -31.01
CA PHE A 443 -13.30 10.03 -31.11
C PHE A 443 -12.23 10.33 -32.17
N PRO A 444 -12.51 11.19 -33.17
CA PRO A 444 -11.46 11.76 -34.01
C PRO A 444 -10.43 12.53 -33.17
N THR A 445 -9.15 12.48 -33.55
CA THR A 445 -8.07 13.19 -32.83
C THR A 445 -8.33 14.69 -32.73
N SER A 446 -8.91 15.31 -33.77
CA SER A 446 -9.26 16.74 -33.76
C SER A 446 -10.28 17.10 -32.69
N ASP A 447 -11.28 16.25 -32.48
CA ASP A 447 -12.37 16.51 -31.55
C ASP A 447 -11.90 16.29 -30.12
N LYS A 448 -11.02 15.29 -29.92
CA LYS A 448 -10.30 15.08 -28.67
C LYS A 448 -9.48 16.32 -28.30
N ASP A 449 -8.68 16.83 -29.23
CA ASP A 449 -7.87 18.03 -28.99
C ASP A 449 -8.73 19.27 -28.70
N ASN A 450 -9.91 19.36 -29.32
CA ASN A 450 -10.85 20.46 -29.09
C ASN A 450 -11.45 20.42 -27.68
N ILE A 451 -11.97 19.27 -27.24
CA ILE A 451 -12.56 19.17 -25.89
C ILE A 451 -11.49 19.28 -24.80
N GLU A 452 -10.29 18.72 -24.99
CA GLU A 452 -9.19 18.88 -24.04
C GLU A 452 -8.73 20.34 -23.96
N ARG A 453 -8.72 21.06 -25.08
CA ARG A 453 -8.43 22.50 -25.11
C ARG A 453 -9.51 23.31 -24.41
N GLU A 454 -10.78 22.97 -24.62
CA GLU A 454 -11.90 23.60 -23.94
C GLU A 454 -11.78 23.42 -22.42
N ILE A 455 -11.49 22.21 -21.92
CA ILE A 455 -11.27 21.96 -20.49
C ILE A 455 -10.11 22.79 -19.92
N ARG A 456 -9.07 23.03 -20.71
CA ARG A 456 -7.91 23.85 -20.31
C ARG A 456 -8.14 25.35 -20.45
N THR A 457 -9.23 25.77 -21.10
CA THR A 457 -9.53 27.18 -21.34
C THR A 457 -9.98 27.84 -20.04
N ILE A 458 -9.43 29.02 -19.74
CA ILE A 458 -9.83 29.82 -18.57
C ILE A 458 -11.28 30.29 -18.77
N GLY A 459 -12.12 30.06 -17.77
CA GLY A 459 -13.53 30.45 -17.79
C GLY A 459 -13.70 31.98 -17.67
N GLU A 460 -14.86 32.50 -18.06
CA GLU A 460 -15.13 33.95 -18.06
C GLU A 460 -15.07 34.59 -16.67
N VAL A 461 -15.34 33.80 -15.63
CA VAL A 461 -15.37 34.20 -14.21
C VAL A 461 -14.12 33.81 -13.43
N GLU A 462 -13.13 33.20 -14.09
CA GLU A 462 -11.92 32.72 -13.44
C GLU A 462 -10.79 33.75 -13.52
N GLU A 463 -10.15 34.03 -12.39
CA GLU A 463 -9.01 34.94 -12.35
C GLU A 463 -7.72 34.24 -12.81
N ASN A 464 -6.89 34.92 -13.59
CA ASN A 464 -5.61 34.39 -14.10
C ASN A 464 -4.64 33.88 -13.02
N HIS A 465 -4.85 34.23 -11.75
CA HIS A 465 -4.00 33.79 -10.63
C HIS A 465 -4.26 32.32 -10.21
N TRP A 466 -5.27 31.64 -10.75
CA TRP A 466 -5.62 30.25 -10.40
C TRP A 466 -4.66 29.21 -11.03
N GLY A 467 -3.67 29.67 -11.81
CA GLY A 467 -2.65 28.84 -12.41
C GLY A 467 -3.13 28.05 -13.63
N THR A 468 -2.33 27.10 -14.10
CA THR A 468 -2.65 26.29 -15.26
C THR A 468 -3.67 25.21 -14.91
N LYS A 469 -4.78 25.15 -15.67
CA LYS A 469 -5.74 24.05 -15.60
C LYS A 469 -5.11 22.74 -16.03
N ILE A 470 -5.09 21.78 -15.11
CA ILE A 470 -4.49 20.46 -15.33
C ILE A 470 -5.57 19.39 -15.12
N ALA A 471 -5.65 18.44 -16.04
CA ALA A 471 -6.56 17.31 -15.99
C ALA A 471 -5.79 15.99 -16.12
N CYS A 472 -6.26 14.97 -15.42
CA CYS A 472 -5.76 13.60 -15.52
C CYS A 472 -6.73 12.80 -16.40
N TYR A 473 -6.36 12.62 -17.66
CA TYR A 473 -7.18 11.93 -18.65
C TYR A 473 -7.00 10.41 -18.56
N VAL A 474 -8.12 9.68 -18.48
CA VAL A 474 -8.16 8.22 -18.48
C VAL A 474 -8.87 7.75 -19.74
N SER A 475 -8.18 6.99 -20.58
CA SER A 475 -8.72 6.49 -21.85
C SER A 475 -9.81 5.43 -21.60
N TRP A 476 -10.73 5.30 -22.56
CA TRP A 476 -11.79 4.32 -22.51
C TRP A 476 -11.27 2.93 -22.89
N GLU A 477 -11.51 1.93 -22.06
CA GLU A 477 -11.04 0.55 -22.30
C GLU A 477 -12.16 -0.38 -22.77
N GLY A 478 -13.41 0.10 -22.88
CA GLY A 478 -14.54 -0.69 -23.35
C GLY A 478 -14.59 -0.83 -24.88
N GLU A 479 -15.17 -1.95 -25.33
CA GLU A 479 -15.36 -2.23 -26.77
C GLU A 479 -16.44 -1.33 -27.40
N ALA A 480 -17.51 -1.06 -26.67
CA ALA A 480 -18.59 -0.16 -27.07
C ALA A 480 -18.53 1.15 -26.28
N ASP A 481 -19.24 2.18 -26.73
CA ASP A 481 -19.38 3.44 -25.97
C ASP A 481 -19.99 3.17 -24.58
N GLY A 482 -19.44 3.85 -23.58
CA GLY A 482 -19.76 3.67 -22.18
C GLY A 482 -21.16 4.14 -21.82
N THR A 483 -21.77 3.42 -20.89
CA THR A 483 -23.12 3.66 -20.39
C THR A 483 -23.10 4.28 -18.99
N LEU A 484 -24.27 4.62 -18.44
CA LEU A 484 -24.37 5.04 -17.02
C LEU A 484 -23.96 3.93 -16.05
N ASP A 485 -24.08 2.66 -16.43
CA ASP A 485 -23.57 1.54 -15.61
C ASP A 485 -22.04 1.57 -15.53
N ASP A 486 -21.36 1.97 -16.61
CA ASP A 486 -19.91 2.11 -16.63
C ASP A 486 -19.45 3.35 -15.86
N VAL A 487 -20.21 4.45 -15.96
CA VAL A 487 -20.05 5.61 -15.08
C VAL A 487 -20.18 5.22 -13.61
N TRP A 488 -21.16 4.36 -13.26
CA TRP A 488 -21.32 3.86 -11.90
C TRP A 488 -20.12 3.03 -11.44
N LYS A 489 -19.58 2.13 -12.28
CA LYS A 489 -18.38 1.34 -11.94
C LYS A 489 -17.17 2.24 -11.66
N ILE A 490 -16.89 3.20 -12.55
CA ILE A 490 -15.78 4.16 -12.40
C ILE A 490 -16.01 5.04 -11.17
N PHE A 491 -17.23 5.55 -10.98
CA PHE A 491 -17.61 6.32 -9.80
C PHE A 491 -17.30 5.54 -8.52
N TRP A 492 -17.71 4.28 -8.46
CA TRP A 492 -17.53 3.44 -7.27
C TRP A 492 -16.05 3.14 -7.01
N GLU A 493 -15.26 2.91 -8.06
CA GLU A 493 -13.82 2.77 -7.96
C GLU A 493 -13.16 4.04 -7.39
N VAL A 494 -13.51 5.21 -7.91
CA VAL A 494 -12.99 6.50 -7.40
C VAL A 494 -13.43 6.74 -5.95
N PHE A 495 -14.70 6.48 -5.64
CA PHE A 495 -15.30 6.71 -4.33
C PHE A 495 -14.66 5.84 -3.24
N THR A 496 -14.36 4.58 -3.56
CA THR A 496 -13.78 3.62 -2.61
C THR A 496 -12.26 3.71 -2.51
N TYR A 497 -11.56 4.26 -3.52
CA TYR A 497 -10.10 4.36 -3.58
C TYR A 497 -9.47 5.05 -2.36
N ARG A 498 -10.13 6.06 -1.77
CA ARG A 498 -9.66 6.74 -0.54
C ARG A 498 -10.73 6.95 0.52
N GLY A 499 -11.89 6.32 0.32
CA GLY A 499 -13.04 6.45 1.18
C GLY A 499 -13.76 7.80 1.04
N GLU A 500 -14.87 7.91 1.75
CA GLU A 500 -15.97 8.87 1.56
C GLU A 500 -15.60 10.36 1.59
N ARG A 501 -14.45 10.77 2.17
CA ARG A 501 -14.12 12.21 2.29
C ARG A 501 -12.88 12.68 1.56
N ASP A 502 -12.30 11.89 0.65
CA ASP A 502 -11.37 12.51 -0.28
C ASP A 502 -12.15 13.36 -1.29
N SER A 503 -11.76 14.62 -1.42
CA SER A 503 -12.31 15.68 -2.26
C SER A 503 -12.32 15.39 -3.76
N GLN A 504 -12.25 14.12 -4.17
CA GLN A 504 -12.17 13.64 -5.55
C GLN A 504 -13.45 13.80 -6.34
N PHE A 505 -14.49 14.37 -5.74
CA PHE A 505 -15.73 14.70 -6.42
C PHE A 505 -15.94 16.21 -6.53
N PRO A 506 -16.56 16.67 -7.61
CA PRO A 506 -17.06 15.87 -8.74
C PRO A 506 -15.96 15.30 -9.65
N ILE A 507 -16.29 14.21 -10.36
CA ILE A 507 -15.49 13.63 -11.46
C ILE A 507 -16.14 13.93 -12.81
N PHE A 508 -15.38 13.86 -13.90
CA PHE A 508 -15.81 14.29 -15.22
C PHE A 508 -15.66 13.19 -16.27
N PHE A 509 -16.57 13.17 -17.23
CA PHE A 509 -16.55 12.23 -18.35
C PHE A 509 -16.68 12.94 -19.69
N ILE A 510 -15.94 12.44 -20.68
CA ILE A 510 -16.02 12.82 -22.09
C ILE A 510 -16.73 11.68 -22.83
N ASP A 511 -17.93 11.97 -23.34
CA ASP A 511 -18.75 11.06 -24.13
C ASP A 511 -18.91 11.58 -25.56
N ALA A 512 -19.58 10.83 -26.44
CA ALA A 512 -19.79 11.24 -27.83
C ALA A 512 -20.45 12.63 -27.97
N GLN A 513 -21.27 13.03 -26.99
CA GLN A 513 -21.91 14.34 -26.99
C GLN A 513 -20.93 15.49 -26.72
N SER A 514 -19.85 15.25 -25.96
CA SER A 514 -18.84 16.26 -25.64
C SER A 514 -18.17 16.87 -26.88
N ALA A 515 -18.03 16.10 -27.96
CA ALA A 515 -17.49 16.61 -29.23
C ALA A 515 -18.43 17.62 -29.92
N LEU A 516 -19.74 17.51 -29.68
CA LEU A 516 -20.77 18.27 -30.38
C LEU A 516 -21.04 19.61 -29.71
N ASP A 517 -21.01 19.65 -28.38
CA ASP A 517 -21.46 20.81 -27.59
C ASP A 517 -20.38 21.38 -26.65
N ASN A 518 -19.15 20.86 -26.68
CA ASN A 518 -18.04 21.28 -25.83
C ASN A 518 -18.35 21.19 -24.31
N THR A 519 -19.30 20.32 -23.92
CA THR A 519 -19.63 20.07 -22.53
C THR A 519 -19.07 18.73 -22.05
N VAL A 520 -18.91 18.59 -20.74
CA VAL A 520 -18.51 17.34 -20.08
C VAL A 520 -19.61 16.89 -19.14
N LEU A 521 -19.78 15.57 -19.02
CA LEU A 521 -20.66 14.99 -18.00
C LEU A 521 -19.94 15.09 -16.65
N VAL A 522 -20.58 15.73 -15.68
CA VAL A 522 -20.08 15.88 -14.31
C VAL A 522 -20.88 14.98 -13.38
N VAL A 523 -20.18 14.28 -12.47
CA VAL A 523 -20.77 13.28 -11.58
C VAL A 523 -20.36 13.54 -10.13
N HIS A 524 -21.33 13.48 -9.22
CA HIS A 524 -21.18 13.71 -7.79
C HIS A 524 -21.93 12.63 -6.97
N PRO A 525 -21.48 12.24 -5.76
CA PRO A 525 -22.19 11.27 -4.94
C PRO A 525 -23.58 11.79 -4.51
N ASP A 526 -24.59 10.93 -4.55
CA ASP A 526 -25.91 11.22 -3.98
C ASP A 526 -25.93 10.76 -2.51
N HIS A 527 -25.59 11.68 -1.61
CA HIS A 527 -25.50 11.38 -0.19
C HIS A 527 -26.87 11.28 0.49
N LEU A 528 -27.02 10.30 1.38
CA LEU A 528 -28.10 10.18 2.33
C LEU A 528 -27.57 10.43 3.75
N TRP A 529 -28.12 11.44 4.42
CA TRP A 529 -27.87 11.69 5.83
C TRP A 529 -29.00 11.05 6.65
N PHE A 530 -28.63 10.19 7.60
CA PHE A 530 -29.56 9.63 8.59
C PHE A 530 -28.91 9.70 9.98
N ASP A 531 -29.74 9.87 11.01
CA ASP A 531 -29.29 9.94 12.39
C ASP A 531 -28.82 8.54 12.87
N GLN A 532 -27.71 8.48 13.61
CA GLN A 532 -27.23 7.28 14.28
C GLN A 532 -28.22 6.75 15.34
N SER A 533 -29.19 7.55 15.77
CA SER A 533 -30.29 7.11 16.61
C SER A 533 -31.36 6.30 15.85
N ASN A 534 -31.35 6.31 14.51
CA ASN A 534 -32.30 5.56 13.70
C ASN A 534 -31.89 4.08 13.58
N HIS A 535 -32.29 3.30 14.58
CA HIS A 535 -32.01 1.86 14.65
C HIS A 535 -32.57 1.06 13.47
N ARG A 536 -33.64 1.52 12.81
CA ARG A 536 -34.23 0.84 11.65
C ARG A 536 -33.35 1.03 10.41
N ALA A 537 -32.95 2.26 10.12
CA ALA A 537 -31.97 2.57 9.08
C ALA A 537 -30.68 1.77 9.29
N LEU A 538 -30.14 1.79 10.52
CA LEU A 538 -28.93 1.05 10.88
C LEU A 538 -29.08 -0.46 10.64
N ALA A 539 -30.20 -1.06 11.02
CA ALA A 539 -30.45 -2.49 10.81
C ALA A 539 -30.63 -2.84 9.32
N MET A 540 -31.30 -2.00 8.53
CA MET A 540 -31.49 -2.22 7.09
C MET A 540 -30.20 -2.05 6.30
N LEU A 541 -29.33 -1.12 6.72
CA LEU A 541 -28.11 -0.77 6.02
C LEU A 541 -26.86 -1.48 6.58
N GLN A 542 -27.01 -2.35 7.59
CA GLN A 542 -25.90 -3.00 8.30
C GLN A 542 -24.92 -3.79 7.40
N ASN A 543 -25.41 -4.28 6.26
CA ASN A 543 -24.62 -5.06 5.28
C ASN A 543 -24.28 -4.26 4.02
N VAL A 544 -24.69 -3.00 3.92
CA VAL A 544 -24.45 -2.15 2.75
C VAL A 544 -23.13 -1.41 2.94
N LEU A 545 -22.18 -1.62 2.04
CA LEU A 545 -20.91 -0.89 2.04
C LEU A 545 -21.17 0.60 1.79
N TYR A 546 -20.59 1.51 2.58
CA TYR A 546 -20.84 2.96 2.49
C TYR A 546 -22.34 3.31 2.48
N PRO A 547 -23.05 3.15 3.62
CA PRO A 547 -24.49 3.38 3.72
C PRO A 547 -24.90 4.87 3.60
N SER A 548 -23.96 5.78 3.47
CA SER A 548 -24.25 7.19 3.20
C SER A 548 -24.41 7.49 1.71
N VAL A 549 -24.17 6.54 0.81
CA VAL A 549 -24.26 6.74 -0.65
C VAL A 549 -25.33 5.85 -1.26
N ARG A 550 -26.43 6.48 -1.70
CA ARG A 550 -27.58 5.81 -2.31
C ARG A 550 -27.54 5.77 -3.85
N GLY A 551 -26.54 6.40 -4.46
CA GLY A 551 -26.41 6.53 -5.91
C GLY A 551 -25.45 7.65 -6.28
N LEU A 552 -25.59 8.13 -7.52
CA LEU A 552 -24.88 9.31 -8.01
C LEU A 552 -25.85 10.35 -8.58
N GLN A 553 -25.42 11.60 -8.56
CA GLN A 553 -26.02 12.72 -9.26
C GLN A 553 -25.15 13.07 -10.46
N TYR A 554 -25.76 13.39 -11.60
CA TYR A 554 -25.03 13.75 -12.81
C TYR A 554 -25.70 14.84 -13.61
N GLY A 555 -24.92 15.58 -14.40
CA GLY A 555 -25.39 16.64 -15.29
C GLY A 555 -24.31 17.05 -16.28
N ARG A 556 -24.57 18.04 -17.14
CA ARG A 556 -23.59 18.52 -18.12
C ARG A 556 -23.20 19.96 -17.82
N VAL A 557 -21.91 20.25 -17.95
CA VAL A 557 -21.35 21.60 -17.77
C VAL A 557 -20.39 21.90 -18.92
N PRO A 558 -20.20 23.17 -19.33
CA PRO A 558 -19.15 23.53 -20.28
C PRO A 558 -17.79 22.99 -19.84
N GLY A 559 -16.98 22.48 -20.78
CA GLY A 559 -15.66 21.91 -20.46
C GLY A 559 -14.77 22.91 -19.72
N ARG A 560 -14.80 24.18 -20.13
CA ARG A 560 -14.06 25.26 -19.44
C ARG A 560 -14.46 25.45 -17.98
N GLU A 561 -15.65 25.07 -17.55
CA GLU A 561 -16.10 25.27 -16.15
C GLU A 561 -15.69 24.11 -15.23
N ALA A 562 -15.18 23.00 -15.76
CA ALA A 562 -14.91 21.78 -14.99
C ALA A 562 -14.03 22.01 -13.73
N HIS A 563 -12.96 22.80 -13.84
CA HIS A 563 -12.11 23.14 -12.69
C HIS A 563 -12.84 24.01 -11.66
N THR A 564 -13.65 24.98 -12.10
CA THR A 564 -14.44 25.84 -11.20
C THR A 564 -15.51 25.03 -10.46
N VAL A 565 -16.24 24.17 -11.17
CA VAL A 565 -17.21 23.25 -10.59
C VAL A 565 -16.53 22.37 -9.55
N ARG A 566 -15.35 21.82 -9.88
CA ARG A 566 -14.57 21.02 -8.93
C ARG A 566 -14.17 21.82 -7.69
N ALA A 567 -13.60 23.01 -7.86
CA ALA A 567 -13.13 23.83 -6.75
C ALA A 567 -14.26 24.17 -5.77
N ASN A 568 -15.43 24.58 -6.29
CA ASN A 568 -16.54 25.02 -5.46
C ASN A 568 -17.30 23.86 -4.82
N VAL A 569 -17.62 22.80 -5.58
CA VAL A 569 -18.40 21.67 -5.05
C VAL A 569 -17.57 20.87 -4.05
N SER A 570 -16.29 20.62 -4.32
CA SER A 570 -15.43 19.83 -3.42
C SER A 570 -15.14 20.50 -2.07
N THR A 571 -15.21 21.84 -2.01
CA THR A 571 -15.03 22.62 -0.77
C THR A 571 -16.35 22.96 -0.08
N GLY A 572 -17.49 22.59 -0.67
CA GLY A 572 -18.81 22.95 -0.17
C GLY A 572 -19.13 24.44 -0.28
N ASN A 573 -18.45 25.18 -1.16
CA ASN A 573 -18.70 26.60 -1.40
C ASN A 573 -20.01 26.83 -2.18
N MET A 574 -20.34 25.92 -3.10
CA MET A 574 -21.58 25.93 -3.88
C MET A 574 -22.14 24.51 -3.99
N PHE A 575 -23.46 24.39 -4.09
CA PHE A 575 -24.14 23.11 -4.29
C PHE A 575 -24.00 22.62 -5.74
N PHE A 576 -24.07 21.31 -5.93
CA PHE A 576 -23.95 20.68 -7.26
C PHE A 576 -25.05 21.18 -8.22
N GLU A 577 -26.24 21.44 -7.68
CA GLU A 577 -27.42 21.90 -8.40
C GLU A 577 -27.33 23.35 -8.91
N GLU A 578 -26.35 24.12 -8.44
CA GLU A 578 -26.09 25.48 -8.91
C GLU A 578 -25.39 25.50 -10.28
N PHE A 579 -24.67 24.42 -10.63
CA PHE A 579 -23.94 24.33 -11.89
C PHE A 579 -24.71 23.58 -12.98
N THR A 580 -25.60 22.67 -12.62
CA THR A 580 -26.37 21.86 -13.56
C THR A 580 -27.69 21.41 -12.93
N ARG A 581 -28.68 21.06 -13.76
CA ARG A 581 -29.87 20.34 -13.29
C ARG A 581 -29.51 18.86 -13.08
N PRO A 582 -29.42 18.36 -11.83
CA PRO A 582 -28.95 17.00 -11.59
C PRO A 582 -30.01 15.98 -11.99
N GLN A 583 -29.56 14.93 -12.66
CA GLN A 583 -30.27 13.66 -12.77
C GLN A 583 -29.69 12.68 -11.75
N ARG A 584 -30.46 11.66 -11.36
CA ARG A 584 -30.02 10.66 -10.37
C ARG A 584 -29.91 9.29 -11.01
N PHE A 585 -28.84 8.59 -10.70
CA PHE A 585 -28.69 7.18 -11.00
C PHE A 585 -28.66 6.40 -9.67
N PRO A 586 -29.67 5.54 -9.41
CA PRO A 586 -29.75 4.80 -8.16
C PRO A 586 -28.66 3.72 -8.09
N ARG A 587 -28.07 3.55 -6.90
CA ARG A 587 -27.09 2.48 -6.64
C ARG A 587 -27.74 1.09 -6.71
N PRO A 588 -27.24 0.13 -7.51
CA PRO A 588 -27.93 -1.15 -7.76
C PRO A 588 -28.24 -2.01 -6.51
N ASP A 589 -27.37 -2.01 -5.49
CA ASP A 589 -27.50 -2.78 -4.25
C ASP A 589 -28.17 -2.00 -3.10
N TRP A 590 -28.75 -0.82 -3.38
CA TRP A 590 -29.38 0.01 -2.36
C TRP A 590 -30.78 -0.51 -1.99
N PRO A 591 -31.04 -0.91 -0.73
CA PRO A 591 -32.29 -1.60 -0.38
C PRO A 591 -33.53 -0.70 -0.36
N CYS A 592 -33.36 0.62 -0.44
CA CYS A 592 -34.41 1.61 -0.18
C CYS A 592 -34.59 2.61 -1.34
N HIS A 593 -34.71 2.15 -2.58
CA HIS A 593 -35.08 3.03 -3.69
C HIS A 593 -36.47 3.64 -3.45
N GLY A 594 -36.55 4.98 -3.30
CA GLY A 594 -37.82 5.71 -3.15
C GLY A 594 -38.25 6.07 -1.72
N PHE A 595 -37.47 5.75 -0.69
CA PHE A 595 -37.73 6.20 0.68
C PHE A 595 -37.03 7.53 0.97
N THR A 596 -37.72 8.44 1.67
CA THR A 596 -37.11 9.67 2.20
C THR A 596 -36.25 9.36 3.45
N ALA A 597 -35.33 10.25 3.81
CA ALA A 597 -34.50 10.10 5.02
C ALA A 597 -35.31 9.99 6.34
N ALA A 598 -36.61 10.35 6.31
CA ALA A 598 -37.54 10.19 7.42
C ALA A 598 -38.29 8.83 7.41
N GLN A 599 -38.22 8.10 6.30
CA GLN A 599 -38.90 6.81 6.11
C GLN A 599 -37.92 5.61 6.11
N VAL A 600 -36.64 5.87 5.86
CA VAL A 600 -35.50 5.02 6.25
C VAL A 600 -35.21 5.30 7.71
#